data_AF-A0A1I7XEK8-F1
#
_entry.id   AF-A0A1I7XEK8-F1
#
_cell.length_a   1.000
_cell.length_b   1.000
_cell.length_c   1.000
_cell.angle_alpha   90.00
_cell.angle_beta   90.00
_cell.angle_gamma   90.00
#
_symmetry.space_group_name_H-M   'P 1'
#
loop_
_entity.id
_entity.type
_entity.pdbx_description
1 polymer ?
#
loop_
_entity_poly.entity_id
_entity_poly.type
_entity_poly.pdbx_seq_one_letter_code
_entity_poly.pdbx_strand_id
1 'polypeptide(L)'
;MSGYSQNYLIPSVLPVLCKTHPELFGNDVPIDNIVERLDKPPIAVGWKSNNSMTASELALRLIDYYSTFDPSRNAIIIEHGVEVQRKQSSAEPQLKLIDPYSPVTVCRSTNAAKALMTAVDFVKDYMYDGMFIDTFPEFPEATIFRKKTENARWRIGV
;
A
#
# COMPACT_ATOMS: atom_id res chain seq x y z
N MET A 1 -22.15 -19.55 -15.96
CA MET A 1 -21.42 -20.34 -14.93
C MET A 1 -21.00 -19.35 -13.85
N SER A 2 -21.89 -19.02 -12.91
CA SER A 2 -22.03 -19.65 -11.57
C SER A 2 -20.74 -19.79 -10.78
N GLY A 3 -20.61 -18.99 -9.71
CA GLY A 3 -20.04 -19.45 -8.44
C GLY A 3 -18.67 -18.89 -8.01
N TYR A 4 -18.68 -17.76 -7.30
CA TYR A 4 -17.79 -17.44 -6.15
C TYR A 4 -18.50 -16.33 -5.34
N SER A 5 -19.57 -16.61 -4.60
CA SER A 5 -19.61 -17.14 -3.22
C SER A 5 -18.66 -16.44 -2.24
N GLN A 6 -19.30 -15.69 -1.32
CA GLN A 6 -18.86 -15.32 0.04
C GLN A 6 -17.69 -14.33 0.16
N ASN A 7 -18.03 -13.08 0.51
CA ASN A 7 -17.12 -12.09 1.09
C ASN A 7 -16.60 -12.60 2.45
N TYR A 8 -15.70 -13.58 2.45
CA TYR A 8 -14.84 -13.81 3.59
C TYR A 8 -13.88 -12.62 3.64
N LEU A 9 -14.06 -11.77 4.66
CA LEU A 9 -13.06 -10.77 5.01
C LEU A 9 -11.75 -11.52 5.28
N ILE A 10 -10.77 -11.34 4.38
CA ILE A 10 -9.43 -11.91 4.53
C ILE A 10 -8.87 -11.39 5.86
N PRO A 11 -8.45 -12.25 6.80
CA PRO A 11 -7.89 -11.80 8.05
C PRO A 11 -6.67 -10.90 7.81
N SER A 12 -6.58 -9.77 8.51
CA SER A 12 -5.45 -8.85 8.36
C SER A 12 -4.14 -9.50 8.81
N VAL A 13 -3.07 -9.30 8.04
CA VAL A 13 -1.72 -9.75 8.40
C VAL A 13 -1.13 -8.89 9.53
N LEU A 14 -1.38 -7.58 9.49
CA LEU A 14 -0.86 -6.61 10.45
C LEU A 14 -1.99 -6.03 11.32
N PRO A 15 -1.71 -5.68 12.58
CA PRO A 15 -2.64 -4.92 13.40
C PRO A 15 -2.64 -3.45 12.97
N VAL A 16 -3.73 -2.75 13.29
CA VAL A 16 -3.74 -1.29 13.29
C VAL A 16 -3.32 -0.83 14.68
N LEU A 17 -2.08 -0.36 14.82
CA LEU A 17 -1.48 -0.05 16.13
C LEU A 17 -2.25 1.05 16.88
N CYS A 18 -2.70 2.10 16.17
CA CYS A 18 -3.54 3.16 16.74
C CYS A 18 -4.87 2.65 17.32
N LYS A 19 -5.37 1.49 16.87
CA LYS A 19 -6.59 0.87 17.40
C LYS A 19 -6.32 -0.12 18.53
N THR A 20 -5.22 -0.87 18.42
CA THR A 20 -4.92 -1.95 19.38
C THR A 20 -4.18 -1.45 20.61
N HIS A 21 -3.39 -0.37 20.48
CA HIS A 21 -2.56 0.22 21.53
C HIS A 21 -2.59 1.76 21.40
N PRO A 22 -3.78 2.40 21.46
CA PRO A 22 -3.92 3.85 21.32
C PRO A 22 -3.06 4.64 22.32
N GLU A 23 -2.86 4.11 23.53
CA GLU A 23 -2.02 4.73 24.56
C GLU A 23 -0.53 4.80 24.21
N LEU A 24 -0.09 3.97 23.25
CA LEU A 24 1.30 3.92 22.79
C LEU A 24 1.50 4.56 21.42
N PHE A 25 0.49 4.46 20.53
CA PHE A 25 0.60 4.83 19.12
C PHE A 25 -0.56 5.69 18.61
N GLY A 26 -1.46 6.17 19.48
CA GLY A 26 -2.55 7.07 19.12
C GLY A 26 -2.05 8.42 18.61
N ASN A 27 -2.92 9.13 17.88
CA ASN A 27 -2.59 10.45 17.32
C ASN A 27 -2.46 11.55 18.38
N ASP A 28 -2.87 11.27 19.62
CA ASP A 28 -2.76 12.09 20.81
C ASP A 28 -1.42 11.90 21.55
N VAL A 29 -0.66 10.85 21.22
CA VAL A 29 0.66 10.60 21.78
C VAL A 29 1.68 11.60 21.20
N PRO A 30 2.50 12.27 22.04
CA PRO A 30 3.53 13.18 21.56
C PRO A 30 4.48 12.50 20.56
N ILE A 31 4.76 13.19 19.44
CA ILE A 31 5.53 12.62 18.33
C ILE A 31 6.93 12.14 18.75
N ASP A 32 7.59 12.83 19.69
CA ASP A 32 8.90 12.43 20.21
C ASP A 32 8.85 11.04 20.86
N ASN A 33 7.75 10.74 21.56
CA ASN A 33 7.54 9.43 22.17
C ASN A 33 7.22 8.35 21.12
N ILE A 34 6.62 8.72 19.98
CA ILE A 34 6.44 7.80 18.84
C ILE A 34 7.80 7.47 18.24
N VAL A 35 8.63 8.47 18.00
CA VAL A 35 9.98 8.30 17.43
C VAL A 35 10.85 7.43 18.34
N GLU A 36 10.86 7.68 19.65
CA GLU A 36 11.62 6.85 20.61
C GLU A 36 11.20 5.38 20.55
N ARG A 37 9.89 5.11 20.36
CA ARG A 37 9.35 3.75 20.25
C ARG A 37 9.62 3.10 18.89
N LEU A 38 9.90 3.86 17.84
CA LEU A 38 10.38 3.28 16.58
C LEU A 38 11.79 2.72 16.75
N ASP A 39 12.65 3.43 17.50
CA ASP A 39 14.02 2.99 17.81
C ASP A 39 14.05 1.84 18.83
N LYS A 40 13.12 1.87 19.79
CA LYS A 40 12.96 0.84 20.82
C LYS A 40 11.51 0.35 20.87
N PRO A 41 11.11 -0.51 19.92
CA PRO A 41 9.76 -1.04 19.89
C PRO A 41 9.41 -1.73 21.20
N PRO A 42 8.23 -1.47 21.79
CA PRO A 42 7.80 -2.20 22.97
C PRO A 42 7.77 -3.70 22.65
N ILE A 43 8.45 -4.48 23.49
CA ILE A 43 8.59 -5.92 23.31
C ILE A 43 7.20 -6.54 23.49
N ALA A 44 6.65 -7.06 22.39
CA ALA A 44 5.38 -7.79 22.31
C ALA A 44 4.09 -6.94 22.44
N VAL A 45 3.80 -6.20 21.39
CA VAL A 45 2.41 -6.11 20.90
C VAL A 45 2.04 -7.54 20.48
N GLY A 46 1.34 -8.30 21.31
CA GLY A 46 1.04 -9.75 21.15
C GLY A 46 0.15 -10.11 19.95
N TRP A 47 0.31 -9.43 18.82
CA TRP A 47 -0.45 -9.64 17.62
C TRP A 47 -0.12 -11.00 17.01
N LYS A 48 -1.16 -11.80 16.85
CA LYS A 48 -1.12 -13.02 16.06
C LYS A 48 -2.20 -12.93 14.99
N SER A 49 -1.78 -12.82 13.75
CA SER A 49 -2.70 -12.89 12.63
C SER A 49 -3.27 -14.30 12.49
N ASN A 50 -4.57 -14.38 12.17
CA ASN A 50 -5.21 -15.62 11.73
C ASN A 50 -5.11 -15.81 10.20
N ASN A 51 -4.37 -14.95 9.51
CA ASN A 51 -4.11 -15.08 8.08
C ASN A 51 -3.16 -16.26 7.83
N SER A 52 -3.57 -17.17 6.96
CA SER A 52 -2.81 -18.37 6.59
C SER A 52 -2.23 -18.31 5.17
N MET A 53 -2.29 -17.15 4.52
CA MET A 53 -1.76 -16.96 3.17
C MET A 53 -0.24 -17.05 3.19
N THR A 54 0.32 -17.63 2.13
CA THR A 54 1.77 -17.62 1.92
C THR A 54 2.24 -16.21 1.56
N ALA A 55 3.54 -15.95 1.68
CA ALA A 55 4.12 -14.69 1.20
C ALA A 55 3.87 -14.45 -0.30
N SER A 56 3.88 -15.52 -1.11
CA SER A 56 3.59 -15.45 -2.54
C SER A 56 2.12 -15.08 -2.81
N GLU A 57 1.16 -15.64 -2.07
CA GLU A 57 -0.24 -15.25 -2.19
C GLU A 57 -0.44 -13.78 -1.77
N LEU A 58 0.20 -13.34 -0.67
CA LEU A 58 0.14 -11.94 -0.25
C LEU A 58 0.73 -10.98 -1.29
N ALA A 59 1.83 -11.36 -1.95
CA ALA A 59 2.43 -10.55 -3.02
C ALA A 59 1.48 -10.41 -4.23
N LEU A 60 0.84 -11.51 -4.66
CA LEU A 60 -0.16 -11.48 -5.73
C LEU A 60 -1.35 -10.61 -5.36
N ARG A 61 -1.88 -10.75 -4.14
CA ARG A 61 -3.01 -9.95 -3.63
C ARG A 61 -2.66 -8.48 -3.54
N LEU A 62 -1.42 -8.13 -3.19
CA LEU A 62 -0.95 -6.75 -3.14
C LEU A 62 -1.03 -6.09 -4.53
N ILE A 63 -0.53 -6.79 -5.56
CA ILE A 63 -0.58 -6.31 -6.95
C ILE A 63 -2.03 -6.24 -7.44
N ASP A 64 -2.85 -7.26 -7.17
CA ASP A 64 -4.25 -7.27 -7.55
C ASP A 64 -5.03 -6.11 -6.92
N TYR A 65 -4.86 -5.89 -5.61
CA TYR A 65 -5.45 -4.76 -4.88
C TYR A 65 -5.10 -3.42 -5.56
N TYR A 66 -3.81 -3.13 -5.73
CA TYR A 66 -3.42 -1.85 -6.33
C TYR A 66 -3.80 -1.72 -7.80
N SER A 67 -3.97 -2.83 -8.54
CA SER A 67 -4.41 -2.78 -9.93
C SER A 67 -5.86 -2.35 -10.10
N THR A 68 -6.65 -2.43 -9.03
CA THR A 68 -8.05 -1.98 -9.00
C THR A 68 -8.25 -0.70 -8.19
N PHE A 69 -7.21 -0.24 -7.50
CA PHE A 69 -7.24 0.96 -6.67
C PHE A 69 -7.32 2.23 -7.54
N ASP A 70 -8.31 3.08 -7.26
CA ASP A 70 -8.49 4.36 -7.94
C ASP A 70 -8.06 5.55 -7.05
N PRO A 71 -6.85 6.11 -7.23
CA PRO A 71 -6.37 7.23 -6.44
C PRO A 71 -7.17 8.53 -6.63
N SER A 72 -7.95 8.65 -7.72
CA SER A 72 -8.82 9.81 -7.93
C SER A 72 -10.04 9.78 -7.00
N ARG A 73 -10.49 8.57 -6.64
CA ARG A 73 -11.70 8.33 -5.86
C ARG A 73 -11.44 7.91 -4.43
N ASN A 74 -10.28 7.34 -4.13
CA ASN A 74 -10.04 6.72 -2.83
C ASN A 74 -8.80 7.29 -2.12
N ALA A 75 -8.75 7.10 -0.81
CA ALA A 75 -7.63 7.45 0.06
C ALA A 75 -7.36 6.30 1.03
N ILE A 76 -6.09 6.08 1.36
CA ILE A 76 -5.67 5.09 2.34
C ILE A 76 -5.45 5.81 3.67
N ILE A 77 -6.14 5.39 4.72
CA ILE A 77 -6.01 5.94 6.07
C ILE A 77 -5.36 4.88 6.96
N ILE A 78 -4.09 5.09 7.29
CA ILE A 78 -3.29 4.12 8.07
C ILE A 78 -3.86 3.95 9.47
N GLU A 79 -4.33 5.04 10.10
CA GLU A 79 -4.92 5.05 11.45
C GLU A 79 -6.08 4.07 11.60
N HIS A 80 -6.79 3.80 10.51
CA HIS A 80 -7.93 2.92 10.50
C HIS A 80 -7.68 1.58 9.80
N GLY A 81 -6.58 1.47 9.05
CA GLY A 81 -6.26 0.32 8.21
C GLY A 81 -7.27 0.10 7.10
N VAL A 82 -7.84 1.18 6.55
CA VAL A 82 -8.90 1.10 5.53
C VAL A 82 -8.64 2.05 4.37
N GLU A 83 -9.21 1.66 3.23
CA GLU A 83 -9.48 2.53 2.10
C GLU A 83 -10.81 3.25 2.32
N VAL A 84 -10.86 4.55 2.05
CA VAL A 84 -12.09 5.34 2.11
C VAL A 84 -12.34 6.07 0.79
N GLN A 85 -13.62 6.11 0.40
CA GLN A 85 -14.04 6.91 -0.75
C GLN A 85 -13.95 8.40 -0.40
N ARG A 86 -13.35 9.17 -1.31
CA ARG A 86 -13.23 10.62 -1.23
C ARG A 86 -14.58 11.26 -1.52
N LYS A 87 -14.91 12.31 -0.75
CA LYS A 87 -16.10 13.14 -0.99
C LYS A 87 -16.05 13.87 -2.34
N GLN A 88 -14.85 14.11 -2.87
CA GLN A 88 -14.62 14.80 -4.14
C GLN A 88 -13.56 14.05 -4.96
N SER A 89 -13.91 13.72 -6.21
CA SER A 89 -12.96 13.28 -7.23
C SER A 89 -12.14 14.48 -7.70
N SER A 90 -10.82 14.36 -7.71
CA SER A 90 -9.94 15.38 -8.28
C SER A 90 -9.69 15.08 -9.75
N ALA A 91 -9.61 16.12 -10.59
CA ALA A 91 -9.22 16.01 -11.99
C ALA A 91 -7.78 15.48 -12.13
N GLU A 92 -6.91 15.78 -11.15
CA GLU A 92 -5.57 15.20 -11.06
C GLU A 92 -5.52 14.22 -9.87
N PRO A 93 -5.41 12.91 -10.12
CA PRO A 93 -5.38 11.93 -9.04
C PRO A 93 -4.09 12.06 -8.23
N GLN A 94 -4.15 12.75 -7.10
CA GLN A 94 -3.10 12.67 -6.09
C GLN A 94 -3.30 11.41 -5.24
N LEU A 95 -2.23 10.64 -5.04
CA LEU A 95 -2.23 9.52 -4.11
C LEU A 95 -2.40 10.06 -2.68
N LYS A 96 -3.51 9.70 -2.03
CA LYS A 96 -3.79 10.09 -0.65
C LYS A 96 -3.45 8.94 0.28
N LEU A 97 -2.31 9.04 0.94
CA LEU A 97 -1.88 8.16 2.02
C LEU A 97 -1.78 9.01 3.29
N ILE A 98 -2.74 8.83 4.20
CA ILE A 98 -2.84 9.63 5.42
C ILE A 98 -2.22 8.84 6.56
N ASP A 99 -1.16 9.41 7.11
CA ASP A 99 -0.47 8.93 8.30
C ASP A 99 -1.23 9.36 9.57
N PRO A 100 -1.27 8.54 10.64
CA PRO A 100 -2.04 8.85 11.85
C PRO A 100 -1.61 10.14 12.55
N TYR A 101 -0.37 10.58 12.36
CA TYR A 101 0.23 11.73 13.03
C TYR A 101 0.27 12.99 12.15
N SER A 102 -0.31 12.93 10.95
CA SER A 102 -0.30 14.02 9.98
C SER A 102 -1.69 14.29 9.40
N PRO A 103 -2.19 15.53 9.42
CA PRO A 103 -3.46 15.88 8.77
C PRO A 103 -3.36 15.92 7.23
N VAL A 104 -2.15 15.77 6.67
CA VAL A 104 -1.89 15.80 5.23
C VAL A 104 -1.31 14.48 4.73
N THR A 105 -1.50 14.21 3.43
CA THR A 105 -0.92 13.03 2.78
C THR A 105 0.60 13.03 2.85
N VAL A 106 1.19 11.87 3.13
CA VAL A 106 2.65 11.68 3.04
C VAL A 106 3.12 11.62 1.58
N CYS A 107 2.22 11.26 0.65
CA CYS A 107 2.47 11.27 -0.78
C CYS A 107 2.22 12.66 -1.37
N ARG A 108 3.16 13.59 -1.16
CA ARG A 108 3.02 15.00 -1.60
C ARG A 108 3.20 15.20 -3.10
N SER A 109 3.92 14.30 -3.77
CA SER A 109 4.14 14.39 -5.22
C SER A 109 2.84 14.17 -5.99
N THR A 110 2.52 15.09 -6.89
CA THR A 110 1.40 14.96 -7.84
C THR A 110 1.60 13.80 -8.81
N ASN A 111 2.85 13.38 -9.00
CA ASN A 111 3.23 12.28 -9.88
C ASN A 111 3.18 10.89 -9.21
N ALA A 112 3.03 10.82 -7.89
CA ALA A 112 3.12 9.57 -7.13
C ALA A 112 2.06 8.54 -7.56
N ALA A 113 0.80 8.98 -7.76
CA ALA A 113 -0.27 8.09 -8.20
C ALA A 113 0.05 7.49 -9.57
N LYS A 114 0.45 8.33 -10.53
CA LYS A 114 0.75 7.87 -11.89
C LYS A 114 1.94 6.91 -11.92
N ALA A 115 2.98 7.20 -11.16
CA ALA A 115 4.13 6.31 -11.02
C ALA A 115 3.72 4.96 -10.41
N LEU A 116 2.91 4.97 -9.36
CA LEU A 116 2.41 3.75 -8.72
C LEU A 116 1.58 2.91 -9.69
N MET A 117 0.55 3.50 -10.32
CA MET A 117 -0.32 2.77 -11.24
C MET A 117 0.47 2.21 -12.43
N THR A 118 1.39 2.98 -13.00
CA THR A 118 2.24 2.52 -14.11
C THR A 118 3.12 1.33 -13.69
N ALA A 119 3.65 1.34 -12.46
CA ALA A 119 4.46 0.25 -11.94
C ALA A 119 3.61 -0.99 -11.66
N VAL A 120 2.43 -0.82 -11.09
CA VAL A 120 1.51 -1.92 -10.76
C VAL A 120 1.01 -2.60 -12.02
N ASP A 121 0.60 -1.83 -13.05
CA ASP A 121 0.18 -2.37 -14.34
C ASP A 121 1.32 -3.19 -14.97
N PHE A 122 2.54 -2.64 -14.97
CA PHE A 122 3.71 -3.35 -15.49
C PHE A 122 3.99 -4.66 -14.75
N VAL A 123 3.95 -4.66 -13.42
CA VAL A 123 4.20 -5.87 -12.63
C VAL A 123 3.08 -6.90 -12.84
N LYS A 124 1.83 -6.45 -12.87
CA LYS A 124 0.66 -7.31 -13.11
C LYS A 124 0.75 -8.04 -14.45
N ASP A 125 1.06 -7.31 -15.52
CA ASP A 125 1.21 -7.89 -16.86
C ASP A 125 2.27 -8.99 -16.88
N TYR A 126 3.42 -8.75 -16.25
CA TYR A 126 4.51 -9.73 -16.20
C TYR A 126 4.21 -10.92 -15.27
N MET A 127 3.48 -10.69 -14.18
CA MET A 127 3.04 -11.78 -13.30
C MET A 127 2.06 -12.73 -13.99
N TYR A 128 1.23 -12.25 -14.94
CA TYR A 128 0.40 -13.14 -15.77
C TYR A 128 1.23 -14.11 -16.62
N ASP A 129 2.46 -13.74 -16.96
CA ASP A 129 3.41 -14.56 -17.69
C ASP A 129 4.32 -15.40 -16.76
N GLY A 130 4.09 -15.40 -15.45
CA GLY A 130 4.91 -16.11 -14.44
C GLY A 130 6.19 -15.39 -14.00
N MET A 131 6.50 -14.23 -14.59
CA MET A 131 7.65 -13.41 -14.21
C MET A 131 7.42 -12.69 -12.87
N PHE A 132 8.48 -12.17 -12.23
CA PHE A 132 8.49 -11.62 -10.86
C PHE A 132 8.17 -12.60 -9.73
N ILE A 133 7.60 -13.77 -10.02
CA ILE A 133 7.42 -14.85 -9.05
C ILE A 133 8.63 -15.79 -9.11
N ASP A 134 8.92 -16.30 -10.30
CA ASP A 134 10.02 -17.25 -10.53
C ASP A 134 11.41 -16.60 -10.41
N THR A 135 11.48 -15.27 -10.56
CA THR A 135 12.72 -14.49 -10.55
C THR A 135 12.99 -13.77 -9.22
N PHE A 136 12.19 -14.05 -8.18
CA PHE A 136 12.44 -13.54 -6.84
C PHE A 136 13.77 -14.06 -6.28
N PRO A 137 14.63 -13.22 -5.67
CA PRO A 137 14.48 -11.77 -5.41
C PRO A 137 15.21 -10.86 -6.42
N GLU A 138 15.73 -11.40 -7.52
CA GLU A 138 16.65 -10.69 -8.41
C GLU A 138 15.96 -9.75 -9.41
N PHE A 139 14.72 -10.04 -9.80
CA PHE A 139 13.85 -9.21 -10.64
C PHE A 139 14.54 -8.52 -11.85
N PRO A 140 15.26 -9.25 -12.72
CA PRO A 140 15.94 -8.66 -13.89
C PRO A 140 15.01 -7.85 -14.81
N GLU A 141 13.71 -8.16 -14.81
CA GLU A 141 12.64 -7.49 -15.54
C GLU A 141 12.45 -6.03 -15.10
N ALA A 142 12.87 -5.66 -13.88
CA ALA A 142 12.86 -4.27 -13.42
C ALA A 142 13.70 -3.35 -14.33
N THR A 143 14.74 -3.88 -14.99
CA THR A 143 15.52 -3.12 -15.98
C THR A 143 14.69 -2.75 -17.21
N ILE A 144 13.74 -3.62 -17.60
CA ILE A 144 12.81 -3.37 -18.71
C ILE A 144 11.86 -2.23 -18.33
N PHE A 145 11.30 -2.25 -17.12
CA PHE A 145 10.48 -1.15 -16.60
C PHE A 145 11.25 0.17 -16.66
N ARG A 146 12.50 0.17 -16.20
CA ARG A 146 13.34 1.36 -16.17
C ARG A 146 13.58 1.97 -17.55
N LYS A 147 13.77 1.12 -18.57
CA LYS A 147 13.89 1.54 -19.99
C LYS A 147 12.55 2.03 -20.54
N LYS A 148 11.46 1.27 -20.38
CA LYS A 148 10.11 1.64 -20.88
C LYS A 148 9.62 2.98 -20.33
N THR A 149 10.03 3.31 -19.11
CA THR A 149 9.60 4.53 -18.40
C THR A 149 10.66 5.62 -18.36
N GLU A 150 11.76 5.49 -19.10
CA GLU A 150 12.87 6.45 -19.08
C GLU A 150 12.41 7.89 -19.38
N ASN A 151 11.47 8.03 -20.33
CA ASN A 151 10.90 9.32 -20.76
C ASN A 151 9.56 9.63 -20.10
N ALA A 152 9.17 8.90 -19.06
CA ALA A 152 7.88 9.12 -18.42
C ALA A 152 7.86 10.49 -17.73
N ARG A 153 6.81 11.28 -17.98
CA ARG A 153 6.64 12.63 -17.41
C ARG A 153 6.78 12.66 -15.88
N TRP A 154 6.34 11.59 -15.21
CA TRP A 154 6.43 11.45 -13.75
C TRP A 154 7.85 11.19 -13.22
N ARG A 155 8.83 10.87 -14.07
CA ARG A 155 10.26 10.74 -13.71
C ARG A 155 11.06 12.01 -13.94
N ILE A 156 10.71 12.78 -14.97
CA ILE A 156 11.55 13.88 -15.46
C ILE A 156 11.33 15.16 -14.64
N GLY A 157 10.27 15.24 -13.83
CA GLY A 157 10.03 16.36 -12.94
C GLY A 157 9.88 17.68 -13.70
N VAL A 158 8.73 17.86 -14.35
CA VAL A 158 8.24 19.19 -14.76
C VAL A 158 7.05 19.53 -13.90
#